data_AF-A0A536XB34-F1
#
_entry.id   AF-A0A536XB34-F1
#
_cell.length_a   1.000
_cell.length_b   1.000
_cell.length_c   1.000
_cell.angle_alpha   90.00
_cell.angle_beta   90.00
_cell.angle_gamma   90.00
#
_symmetry.space_group_name_H-M   'P 1'
#
loop_
_entity.id
_entity.type
_entity.pdbx_description
1 polymer ?
#
loop_
_entity_poly.entity_id
_entity_poly.type
_entity_poly.pdbx_seq_one_letter_code
_entity_poly.pdbx_strand_id
1 'polypeptide(L)'
;ALLILAATAELTGWMRKVRWGRHAAWAAGALSGALGGLVGNQGGIRAAAMLGFGVPKESFVATATAIALFVDAARLPVYFATQWQEMARIWPLVAIATAGVVVGTAFGTRLLGWLPERIFRRVVAALLAALGVYMLARG
;
A
#
# COMPACT_ATOMS: atom_id res chain seq x y z
N ALA A 1 3.59 14.01 -10.37
CA ALA A 1 4.87 13.84 -11.09
C ALA A 1 5.35 12.38 -11.11
N LEU A 2 5.67 11.75 -9.97
CA LEU A 2 6.24 10.38 -9.94
C LEU A 2 5.31 9.27 -10.45
N LEU A 3 4.00 9.36 -10.21
CA LEU A 3 3.00 8.42 -10.74
C LEU A 3 2.87 8.47 -12.28
N ILE A 4 3.03 9.66 -12.87
CA ILE A 4 3.00 9.86 -14.33
C ILE A 4 4.28 9.31 -14.97
N LEU A 5 5.42 9.50 -14.30
CA LEU A 5 6.73 8.98 -14.71
C LEU A 5 6.77 7.44 -14.63
N ALA A 6 6.12 6.84 -13.63
CA ALA A 6 5.94 5.39 -13.53
C ALA A 6 5.05 4.85 -14.66
N ALA A 7 3.92 5.51 -14.94
CA ALA A 7 3.01 5.12 -16.01
C ALA A 7 3.66 5.20 -17.41
N THR A 8 4.48 6.22 -17.69
CA THR A 8 5.20 6.36 -18.98
C THR A 8 6.37 5.39 -19.12
N ALA A 9 7.09 5.08 -18.03
CA ALA A 9 8.15 4.07 -18.01
C ALA A 9 7.62 2.64 -18.23
N GLU A 10 6.40 2.37 -17.78
CA GLU A 10 5.73 1.08 -17.96
C GLU A 10 5.16 0.91 -19.37
N LEU A 11 4.59 1.98 -19.94
CA LEU A 11 4.15 2.06 -21.35
C LEU A 11 5.29 1.92 -22.36
N THR A 12 6.49 2.41 -22.04
CA THR A 12 7.68 2.31 -22.91
C THR A 12 8.43 0.97 -22.79
N GLY A 13 8.01 0.09 -21.87
CA GLY A 13 8.60 -1.25 -21.70
C GLY A 13 10.05 -1.25 -21.20
N TRP A 14 10.58 -0.08 -20.81
CA TRP A 14 11.99 0.11 -20.46
C TRP A 14 12.35 -0.62 -19.15
N MET A 15 11.37 -0.73 -18.25
CA MET A 15 11.50 -1.42 -16.96
C MET A 15 11.64 -2.94 -17.09
N ARG A 16 11.34 -3.52 -18.27
CA ARG A 16 11.45 -4.97 -18.55
C ARG A 16 12.87 -5.42 -18.88
N LYS A 17 13.79 -4.51 -19.21
CA LYS A 17 15.16 -4.82 -19.65
C LYS A 17 16.22 -4.69 -18.56
N VAL A 18 15.90 -4.11 -17.40
CA VAL A 18 16.89 -3.88 -16.34
C VAL A 18 16.76 -4.96 -15.28
N ARG A 19 17.66 -5.96 -15.32
CA ARG A 19 17.80 -6.96 -14.25
C ARG A 19 18.74 -6.40 -13.20
N TRP A 20 18.19 -5.78 -12.15
CA TRP A 20 18.98 -5.27 -11.03
C TRP A 20 19.49 -6.46 -10.20
N GLY A 21 20.80 -6.50 -9.92
CA GLY A 21 21.38 -7.50 -9.01
C GLY A 21 20.80 -7.38 -7.60
N ARG A 22 20.78 -8.48 -6.83
CA ARG A 22 20.15 -8.56 -5.50
C ARG A 22 20.45 -7.34 -4.62
N HIS A 23 21.71 -6.97 -4.43
CA HIS A 23 22.10 -5.83 -3.59
C HIS A 23 21.60 -4.48 -4.11
N ALA A 24 21.61 -4.28 -5.44
CA ALA A 24 21.09 -3.07 -6.05
C ALA A 24 19.55 -2.98 -5.91
N ALA A 25 18.85 -4.11 -5.94
CA ALA A 25 17.40 -4.17 -5.70
C ALA A 25 17.04 -3.81 -4.25
N TRP A 26 17.84 -4.23 -3.27
CA TRP A 26 17.67 -3.83 -1.86
C TRP A 26 17.89 -2.32 -1.66
N ALA A 27 18.96 -1.76 -2.21
CA ALA A 27 19.25 -0.33 -2.12
C ALA A 27 18.20 0.53 -2.85
N ALA A 28 17.78 0.11 -4.04
CA ALA A 28 16.71 0.77 -4.79
C ALA A 28 15.36 0.68 -4.06
N GLY A 29 15.05 -0.45 -3.42
CA GLY A 29 13.86 -0.62 -2.59
C GLY A 29 13.86 0.31 -1.37
N ALA A 30 15.00 0.45 -0.69
CA ALA A 30 15.15 1.36 0.44
C ALA A 30 14.99 2.83 0.03
N LEU A 31 15.65 3.23 -1.07
CA LEU A 31 15.59 4.60 -1.58
C LEU A 31 14.20 4.95 -2.14
N SER A 32 13.58 4.01 -2.85
CA SER A 32 12.20 4.14 -3.33
C SER A 32 11.20 4.18 -2.16
N GLY A 33 11.44 3.41 -1.10
CA GLY A 33 10.67 3.49 0.14
C GLY A 33 10.77 4.87 0.79
N ALA A 34 11.99 5.41 0.93
CA ALA A 34 12.21 6.74 1.49
C ALA A 34 11.52 7.84 0.64
N LEU A 35 11.73 7.83 -0.67
CA LEU A 35 11.13 8.81 -1.59
C LEU A 35 9.62 8.67 -1.71
N GLY A 36 9.10 7.44 -1.77
CA GLY A 36 7.67 7.19 -1.77
C GLY A 36 7.02 7.69 -0.48
N GLY A 37 7.74 7.64 0.64
CA GLY A 37 7.27 8.08 1.96
C GLY A 37 7.13 9.59 2.04
N LEU A 38 8.08 10.30 1.44
CA LEU A 38 8.05 11.76 1.28
C LEU A 38 6.91 12.23 0.36
N VAL A 39 6.49 11.41 -0.59
CA VAL A 39 5.37 11.71 -1.52
C VAL A 39 4.00 11.45 -0.88
N GLY A 40 3.95 10.73 0.24
CA GLY A 40 2.72 10.52 1.01
C GLY A 40 1.71 9.52 0.41
N ASN A 41 1.98 8.91 -0.74
CA ASN A 41 1.08 7.93 -1.38
C ASN A 41 1.78 6.62 -1.79
N GLN A 42 2.54 6.02 -0.88
CA GLN A 42 3.20 4.72 -1.11
C GLN A 42 2.20 3.58 -1.38
N GLY A 43 1.02 3.65 -0.75
CA GLY A 43 -0.01 2.61 -0.85
C GLY A 43 -0.52 2.42 -2.28
N GLY A 44 -0.85 3.54 -2.96
CA GLY A 44 -1.36 3.50 -4.33
C GLY A 44 -0.33 2.98 -5.34
N ILE A 45 0.93 3.44 -5.25
CA ILE A 45 2.02 3.02 -6.16
C ILE A 45 2.26 1.52 -6.04
N ARG A 46 2.32 1.02 -4.81
CA ARG A 46 2.55 -0.41 -4.55
C ARG A 46 1.40 -1.29 -5.01
N ALA A 47 0.17 -0.86 -4.77
CA ALA A 47 -1.01 -1.56 -5.25
C ALA A 47 -1.04 -1.62 -6.79
N ALA A 48 -0.64 -0.54 -7.48
CA ALA A 48 -0.50 -0.52 -8.94
C ALA A 48 0.56 -1.52 -9.43
N ALA A 49 1.74 -1.53 -8.80
CA ALA A 49 2.83 -2.46 -9.15
C ALA A 49 2.40 -3.93 -8.97
N MET A 50 1.75 -4.27 -7.86
CA MET A 50 1.24 -5.63 -7.62
C MET A 50 0.15 -6.02 -8.64
N LEU A 51 -0.72 -5.09 -9.05
CA LEU A 51 -1.66 -5.29 -10.15
C LEU A 51 -0.95 -5.60 -11.47
N GLY A 52 0.14 -4.89 -11.79
CA GLY A 52 0.96 -5.11 -12.99
C GLY A 52 1.65 -6.46 -13.02
N PHE A 53 2.07 -6.99 -11.87
CA PHE A 53 2.64 -8.34 -11.75
C PHE A 53 1.60 -9.47 -11.82
N GLY A 54 0.31 -9.12 -11.83
CA GLY A 54 -0.77 -10.09 -11.98
C GLY A 54 -0.91 -11.09 -10.84
N VAL A 55 -0.46 -10.73 -9.63
CA VAL A 55 -0.54 -11.59 -8.44
C VAL A 55 -2.00 -11.95 -8.09
N PRO A 56 -2.24 -13.17 -7.56
CA PRO A 56 -3.55 -13.57 -7.03
C PRO A 56 -4.06 -12.60 -5.96
N LYS A 57 -5.38 -12.43 -5.88
CA LYS A 57 -6.04 -11.51 -4.93
C LYS A 57 -5.65 -11.79 -3.46
N GLU A 58 -5.46 -13.06 -3.10
CA GLU A 58 -5.04 -13.48 -1.76
C GLU A 58 -3.59 -13.07 -1.49
N SER A 59 -2.70 -13.30 -2.46
CA SER A 59 -1.29 -12.89 -2.36
C SER A 59 -1.15 -11.38 -2.31
N PHE A 60 -1.99 -10.65 -3.07
CA PHE A 60 -2.06 -9.20 -3.04
C PHE A 60 -2.39 -8.69 -1.64
N VAL A 61 -3.48 -9.19 -1.04
CA VAL A 61 -3.91 -8.76 0.30
C VAL A 61 -2.90 -9.21 1.36
N ALA A 62 -2.42 -10.45 1.31
CA ALA A 62 -1.42 -10.96 2.27
C ALA A 62 -0.15 -10.12 2.25
N THR A 63 0.37 -9.81 1.05
CA THR A 63 1.54 -8.95 0.91
C THR A 63 1.24 -7.56 1.45
N ALA A 64 0.11 -6.96 1.05
CA ALA A 64 -0.34 -5.64 1.50
C ALA A 64 -0.30 -5.53 3.03
N THR A 65 -0.95 -6.49 3.70
CA THR A 65 -1.04 -6.61 5.15
C THR A 65 0.33 -6.84 5.80
N ALA A 66 1.17 -7.71 5.25
CA ALA A 66 2.49 -7.98 5.81
C ALA A 66 3.34 -6.71 5.88
N ILE A 67 3.36 -5.91 4.80
CA ILE A 67 4.10 -4.64 4.80
C ILE A 67 3.46 -3.63 5.76
N ALA A 68 2.13 -3.56 5.84
CA ALA A 68 1.48 -2.68 6.83
C ALA A 68 1.94 -3.04 8.25
N LEU A 69 2.01 -4.33 8.58
CA LEU A 69 2.49 -4.82 9.86
C LEU A 69 3.94 -4.41 10.14
N PHE A 70 4.83 -4.51 9.15
CA PHE A 70 6.22 -4.05 9.28
C PHE A 70 6.32 -2.54 9.49
N VAL A 71 5.49 -1.76 8.79
CA VAL A 71 5.45 -0.29 8.95
C VAL A 71 4.94 0.07 10.34
N ASP A 72 3.89 -0.60 10.81
CA ASP A 72 3.32 -0.36 12.14
C ASP A 72 4.30 -0.78 13.25
N ALA A 73 5.02 -1.89 13.08
CA ALA A 73 6.06 -2.33 13.99
C ALA A 73 7.20 -1.30 14.12
N ALA A 74 7.51 -0.55 13.06
CA ALA A 74 8.48 0.54 13.12
C ALA A 74 7.91 1.82 13.76
N ARG A 75 6.61 2.09 13.61
CA ARG A 75 5.97 3.33 14.10
C ARG A 75 5.54 3.26 15.56
N LEU A 76 4.94 2.15 15.98
CA LEU A 76 4.35 2.02 17.31
C LEU A 76 5.35 2.30 18.46
N PRO A 77 6.60 1.80 18.44
CA PRO A 77 7.57 2.10 19.50
C PRO A 77 7.87 3.59 19.61
N VAL A 78 7.93 4.30 18.49
CA VAL A 78 8.15 5.75 18.46
C VAL A 78 6.95 6.47 19.07
N TYR A 79 5.73 6.12 18.67
CA TYR A 79 4.52 6.73 19.25
C TYR A 79 4.40 6.48 20.76
N PHE A 80 4.70 5.26 21.23
CA PHE A 80 4.74 4.97 22.65
C PHE A 80 5.78 5.78 23.41
N ALA A 81 6.96 6.02 22.82
CA ALA A 81 8.03 6.80 23.45
C ALA A 81 7.77 8.31 23.44
N THR A 82 7.19 8.86 22.37
CA THR A 82 7.07 10.32 22.19
C THR A 82 5.67 10.89 22.50
N GLN A 83 4.62 10.07 22.45
CA GLN A 83 3.22 10.52 22.44
C GLN A 83 2.33 9.73 23.43
N TRP A 84 2.91 9.17 24.48
CA TRP A 84 2.20 8.35 25.48
C TRP A 84 0.95 9.02 26.06
N GLN A 85 1.06 10.29 26.48
CA GLN A 85 -0.03 11.02 27.13
C GLN A 85 -1.21 11.27 26.17
N GLU A 86 -0.94 11.51 24.89
CA GLU A 86 -2.00 11.66 23.89
C GLU A 86 -2.66 10.31 23.58
N MET A 87 -1.87 9.24 23.42
CA MET A 87 -2.39 7.87 23.25
C MET A 87 -3.29 7.45 24.42
N ALA A 88 -2.89 7.76 25.65
CA ALA A 88 -3.68 7.51 26.85
C ALA A 88 -4.97 8.33 26.92
N ARG A 89 -5.09 9.44 26.17
CA ARG A 89 -6.33 10.23 26.08
C ARG A 89 -7.29 9.67 25.03
N ILE A 90 -6.76 9.16 23.92
CA ILE A 90 -7.56 8.62 22.80
C ILE A 90 -7.77 7.11 22.86
N TRP A 91 -7.31 6.43 23.92
CA TRP A 91 -7.40 4.97 24.06
C TRP A 91 -8.80 4.37 23.78
N PRO A 92 -9.94 5.01 24.12
CA PRO A 92 -11.24 4.44 23.82
C PRO A 92 -11.53 4.44 22.32
N LEU A 93 -11.12 5.51 21.62
CA LEU A 93 -11.24 5.61 20.16
C LEU A 93 -10.36 4.56 19.47
N VAL A 94 -9.14 4.36 19.96
CA VAL A 94 -8.24 3.32 19.44
C VAL A 94 -8.84 1.93 19.63
N ALA A 95 -9.44 1.65 20.79
CA ALA A 95 -10.11 0.39 21.06
C ALA A 95 -11.30 0.15 20.12
N ILE A 96 -12.16 1.15 19.92
CA ILE A 96 -13.29 1.08 18.99
C ILE A 96 -12.81 0.90 17.55
N ALA A 97 -11.80 1.66 17.12
CA ALA A 97 -11.21 1.54 15.79
C ALA A 97 -10.61 0.14 15.58
N THR A 98 -9.91 -0.39 16.59
CA THR A 98 -9.34 -1.75 16.54
C THR A 98 -10.43 -2.80 16.41
N ALA A 99 -11.51 -2.70 17.18
CA ALA A 99 -12.67 -3.59 17.03
C ALA A 99 -13.29 -3.48 15.63
N GLY A 100 -13.44 -2.26 15.11
CA GLY A 100 -13.90 -2.01 13.74
C GLY A 100 -13.00 -2.64 12.68
N VAL A 101 -11.68 -2.56 12.84
CA VAL A 101 -10.71 -3.23 11.96
C VAL A 101 -10.87 -4.75 12.04
N VAL A 102 -10.97 -5.34 13.23
CA VAL A 102 -11.14 -6.79 13.40
C VAL A 102 -12.41 -7.28 12.70
N VAL A 103 -13.54 -6.61 12.92
CA VAL A 103 -14.81 -6.95 12.28
C VAL A 103 -14.73 -6.73 10.76
N GLY A 104 -14.18 -5.60 10.33
CA GLY A 104 -14.04 -5.24 8.93
C GLY A 104 -13.13 -6.22 8.17
N THR A 105 -12.00 -6.64 8.76
CA THR A 105 -11.12 -7.66 8.19
C THR A 105 -11.81 -9.01 8.13
N ALA A 106 -12.50 -9.44 9.19
CA ALA A 106 -13.21 -10.72 9.20
C ALA A 106 -14.32 -10.79 8.13
N PHE A 107 -15.02 -9.68 7.88
CA PHE A 107 -15.98 -9.56 6.79
C PHE A 107 -15.28 -9.49 5.42
N GLY A 108 -14.24 -8.66 5.31
CA GLY A 108 -13.47 -8.46 4.09
C GLY A 108 -12.81 -9.74 3.58
N THR A 109 -12.28 -10.59 4.46
CA THR A 109 -11.69 -11.89 4.07
C THR A 109 -12.74 -12.84 3.50
N ARG A 110 -13.95 -12.87 4.07
CA ARG A 110 -15.06 -13.67 3.52
C ARG A 110 -15.49 -13.16 2.15
N LEU A 111 -15.66 -11.85 2.01
CA LEU A 111 -16.00 -11.22 0.74
C LEU A 111 -14.92 -11.46 -0.32
N LEU A 112 -13.65 -11.36 0.06
CA LEU A 112 -12.52 -11.60 -0.83
C LEU A 112 -12.55 -13.03 -1.39
N GLY A 113 -12.88 -14.03 -0.57
CA GLY A 113 -13.03 -15.42 -1.01
C GLY A 113 -14.08 -15.58 -2.10
N TRP A 114 -15.22 -14.89 -1.96
CA TRP A 114 -16.34 -14.95 -2.90
C TRP A 114 -16.13 -14.15 -4.19
N LEU A 115 -15.24 -13.16 -4.17
CA LEU A 115 -15.08 -12.24 -5.30
C LEU A 115 -14.28 -12.85 -6.46
N PRO A 116 -14.78 -12.88 -7.71
CA PRO A 116 -13.99 -13.31 -8.86
C PRO A 116 -12.75 -12.44 -9.05
N GLU A 117 -11.63 -13.05 -9.43
CA GLU A 117 -10.35 -12.35 -9.55
C GLU A 117 -10.37 -11.21 -10.58
N ARG A 118 -11.13 -11.38 -11.67
CA ARG A 118 -11.35 -10.32 -12.68
C ARG A 118 -12.05 -9.10 -12.08
N ILE A 119 -13.02 -9.31 -11.19
CA ILE A 119 -13.76 -8.23 -10.53
C ILE A 119 -12.84 -7.53 -9.52
N PHE A 120 -12.12 -8.30 -8.70
CA PHE A 120 -11.13 -7.76 -7.77
C PHE A 120 -10.15 -6.81 -8.47
N ARG A 121 -9.52 -7.27 -9.56
CA ARG A 121 -8.55 -6.46 -10.31
C ARG A 121 -9.17 -5.20 -10.89
N ARG A 122 -10.38 -5.27 -11.45
CA ARG A 122 -11.09 -4.09 -11.98
C ARG A 122 -11.42 -3.08 -10.90
N VAL A 123 -11.89 -3.53 -9.74
CA VAL A 123 -12.21 -2.65 -8.60
C VAL A 123 -10.95 -1.94 -8.10
N VAL A 124 -9.86 -2.68 -7.86
CA VAL A 124 -8.61 -2.07 -7.39
C VAL A 124 -8.05 -1.11 -8.44
N ALA A 125 -8.08 -1.46 -9.73
CA ALA A 125 -7.66 -0.56 -10.81
C ALA A 125 -8.50 0.72 -10.87
N ALA A 126 -9.82 0.62 -10.71
CA ALA A 126 -10.71 1.78 -10.68
C ALA A 126 -10.42 2.69 -9.48
N LEU A 127 -10.18 2.12 -8.29
CA LEU A 127 -9.80 2.87 -7.09
C LEU A 127 -8.45 3.60 -7.29
N LEU A 128 -7.48 2.95 -7.91
CA LEU A 128 -6.18 3.55 -8.23
C LEU A 128 -6.31 4.67 -9.25
N ALA A 129 -7.14 4.51 -10.28
CA ALA A 129 -7.41 5.55 -11.26
C ALA A 129 -8.08 6.76 -10.60
N ALA A 130 -9.10 6.54 -9.76
CA ALA A 130 -9.78 7.59 -9.01
C ALA A 130 -8.82 8.33 -8.08
N LEU A 131 -7.95 7.61 -7.37
CA LEU A 131 -6.92 8.20 -6.51
C LEU A 131 -5.92 9.04 -7.31
N GLY A 132 -5.50 8.55 -8.49
CA GLY A 132 -4.62 9.27 -9.40
C GLY A 132 -5.24 10.57 -9.90
N VAL A 133 -6.50 10.54 -10.33
CA VAL A 133 -7.26 11.73 -10.75
C VAL A 133 -7.42 12.71 -9.58
N TYR A 134 -7.76 12.22 -8.40
CA TYR A 134 -7.90 13.05 -7.21
C TYR A 134 -6.60 13.78 -6.84
N MET A 135 -5.45 13.09 -6.90
CA MET A 135 -4.16 13.73 -6.66
C MET A 135 -3.81 14.79 -7.71
N LEU A 136 -4.23 14.60 -8.97
CA LEU A 136 -4.04 15.61 -10.02
C LEU A 136 -4.96 16.82 -9.87
N ALA A 137 -6.17 16.62 -9.36
CA ALA A 137 -7.12 17.70 -9.14
C ALA A 137 -6.80 18.55 -7.89
N ARG A 138 -6.03 18.00 -6.96
CA ARG A 138 -5.74 18.63 -5.64
C ARG A 138 -4.28 19.05 -5.46
N GLY A 139 -3.40 18.71 -6.42
CA GLY A 139 -1.99 19.13 -6.48
C GLY A 139 -1.78 20.17 -7.56
#